data_AF-A0A7W9USM3-F1
#
_entry.id   AF-A0A7W9USM3-F1
#
_cell.length_a   1.000
_cell.length_b   1.000
_cell.length_c   1.000
_cell.angle_alpha   90.00
_cell.angle_beta   90.00
_cell.angle_gamma   90.00
#
_symmetry.space_group_name_H-M   'P 1'
#
loop_
_entity.id
_entity.type
_entity.pdbx_description
1 polymer ?
#
loop_
_entity_poly.entity_id
_entity_poly.type
_entity_poly.pdbx_seq_one_letter_code
_entity_poly.pdbx_strand_id
1 'polypeptide(L)'
;MDSSALRSKILDLAIAAGDGSVTADELAATGYSLRDVGYTSLSYMRLIDSIENEVGVYLDPEAAIEHYETIDSVTALVVAGGAVADA
;
A
#
# COMPACT_ATOMS: atom_id res chain seq x y z
N MET A 1 -4.09 14.70 6.44
CA MET A 1 -3.10 13.75 6.98
C MET A 1 -1.78 14.04 6.28
N ASP A 2 -0.67 14.14 7.00
CA ASP A 2 0.63 14.42 6.37
C ASP A 2 1.18 13.17 5.66
N SER A 3 1.93 13.34 4.56
CA SER A 3 2.39 12.23 3.71
C SER A 3 3.22 11.19 4.46
N SER A 4 4.03 11.60 5.46
CA SER A 4 4.80 10.67 6.29
C SER A 4 3.93 9.81 7.21
N ALA A 5 2.85 10.38 7.76
CA ALA A 5 1.89 9.62 8.56
C ALA A 5 1.09 8.64 7.70
N LEU A 6 0.73 9.05 6.48
CA LEU A 6 0.11 8.16 5.49
C LEU A 6 1.02 7.00 5.12
N ARG A 7 2.27 7.28 4.77
CA ARG A 7 3.25 6.24 4.47
C ARG A 7 3.37 5.21 5.59
N SER A 8 3.43 5.66 6.85
CA SER A 8 3.47 4.77 8.01
C SER A 8 2.21 3.91 8.11
N LYS A 9 1.03 4.50 7.91
CA LYS A 9 -0.23 3.74 7.91
C LYS A 9 -0.27 2.70 6.78
N ILE A 10 0.15 3.06 5.56
CA ILE A 10 0.22 2.12 4.43
C ILE A 10 1.19 0.97 4.73
N LEU A 11 2.32 1.24 5.37
CA LEU A 11 3.26 0.21 5.81
C LEU A 11 2.60 -0.79 6.78
N ASP A 12 1.89 -0.28 7.80
CA ASP A 12 1.20 -1.13 8.77
C ASP A 12 0.12 -1.99 8.12
N LEU A 13 -0.64 -1.42 7.18
CA LEU A 13 -1.64 -2.16 6.41
C LEU A 13 -1.01 -3.22 5.50
N ALA A 14 0.14 -2.93 4.88
CA ALA A 14 0.86 -3.89 4.06
C ALA A 14 1.36 -5.09 4.88
N ILE A 15 1.85 -4.85 6.09
CA ILE A 15 2.27 -5.94 7.01
C ILE A 15 1.06 -6.77 7.43
N ALA A 16 -0.05 -6.12 7.80
CA ALA A 16 -1.27 -6.81 8.20
C ALA A 16 -1.86 -7.66 7.06
N ALA A 17 -1.93 -7.12 5.84
CA ALA A 17 -2.42 -7.83 4.66
C ALA A 17 -1.47 -8.95 4.19
N GLY A 18 -0.18 -8.86 4.55
CA GLY A 18 0.81 -9.91 4.38
C GLY A 18 0.53 -11.17 5.22
N ASP A 19 -0.30 -11.10 6.26
CA ASP A 19 -0.70 -12.26 7.08
C ASP A 19 0.51 -13.05 7.64
N GLY A 20 1.57 -12.32 8.03
CA GLY A 20 2.83 -12.88 8.53
C GLY A 20 3.82 -13.36 7.46
N SER A 21 3.50 -13.22 6.17
CA SER A 21 4.44 -13.54 5.08
C SER A 21 5.52 -12.48 4.86
N VAL A 22 5.33 -11.27 5.40
CA VAL A 22 6.23 -10.13 5.27
C VAL A 22 6.28 -9.36 6.56
N THR A 23 7.48 -8.97 6.98
CA THR A 23 7.73 -8.14 8.17
C THR A 23 8.23 -6.74 7.81
N ALA A 24 8.16 -5.82 8.79
CA ALA A 24 8.69 -4.46 8.62
C ALA A 24 10.19 -4.45 8.30
N ASP A 25 10.97 -5.35 8.93
CA ASP A 25 12.42 -5.46 8.71
C ASP A 25 12.75 -5.95 7.30
N GLU A 26 11.99 -6.92 6.76
CA GLU A 26 12.17 -7.40 5.37
C GLU A 26 11.83 -6.33 4.34
N LEU A 27 10.75 -5.57 4.60
CA LEU A 27 10.41 -4.41 3.78
C LEU A 27 11.52 -3.36 3.86
N ALA A 28 12.02 -3.02 5.04
CA ALA A 28 13.11 -2.05 5.17
C ALA A 28 14.38 -2.52 4.45
N ALA A 29 14.73 -3.81 4.53
CA ALA A 29 15.89 -4.40 3.87
C ALA A 29 15.80 -4.36 2.32
N THR A 30 14.59 -4.32 1.78
CA THR A 30 14.33 -4.25 0.32
C THR A 30 13.99 -2.83 -0.15
N GLY A 31 14.16 -1.81 0.69
CA GLY A 31 13.79 -0.44 0.34
C GLY A 31 12.28 -0.24 0.19
N TYR A 32 11.48 -1.01 0.93
CA TYR A 32 10.02 -1.01 0.96
C TYR A 32 9.35 -1.48 -0.34
N SER A 33 10.00 -2.40 -1.03
CA SER A 33 9.51 -3.04 -2.26
C SER A 33 8.62 -4.23 -1.90
N LEU A 34 7.32 -4.13 -2.20
CA LEU A 34 6.36 -5.22 -2.07
C LEU A 34 6.69 -6.34 -3.07
N ARG A 35 7.21 -5.97 -4.24
CA ARG A 35 7.66 -6.95 -5.24
C ARG A 35 8.83 -7.79 -4.73
N ASP A 36 9.82 -7.19 -4.09
CA ASP A 36 11.06 -7.89 -3.70
C ASP A 36 10.90 -8.75 -2.44
N VAL A 37 9.92 -8.44 -1.59
CA VAL A 37 9.53 -9.32 -0.46
C VAL A 37 8.59 -10.46 -0.89
N GLY A 38 8.29 -10.59 -2.18
CA GLY A 38 7.45 -11.68 -2.70
C GLY A 38 5.98 -11.54 -2.34
N TYR A 39 5.47 -10.30 -2.24
CA TYR A 39 4.08 -10.03 -1.88
C TYR A 39 3.13 -10.71 -2.87
N THR A 40 2.25 -11.57 -2.35
CA THR A 40 1.38 -12.42 -3.17
C THR A 40 0.20 -11.62 -3.73
N SER A 41 -0.41 -12.10 -4.82
CA SER A 41 -1.64 -11.49 -5.37
C SER A 41 -2.77 -11.39 -4.34
N LEU A 42 -2.87 -12.36 -3.42
CA LEU A 42 -3.88 -12.32 -2.35
C LEU A 42 -3.56 -11.24 -1.30
N SER A 43 -2.30 -11.12 -0.91
CA SER A 43 -1.84 -10.04 -0.01
C SER A 43 -2.08 -8.67 -0.64
N TYR A 44 -1.86 -8.53 -1.95
CA TYR A 44 -2.18 -7.30 -2.69
C TYR A 44 -3.67 -6.95 -2.63
N MET A 45 -4.56 -7.89 -2.92
CA MET A 45 -6.01 -7.64 -2.84
C MET A 45 -6.43 -7.23 -1.42
N ARG A 46 -5.92 -7.93 -0.39
CA ARG A 46 -6.18 -7.58 1.02
C ARG A 46 -5.66 -6.19 1.39
N LEU A 47 -4.50 -5.80 0.85
CA LEU A 47 -3.91 -4.50 1.07
C LEU A 47 -4.80 -3.41 0.46
N ILE A 48 -5.21 -3.57 -0.79
CA ILE A 48 -6.13 -2.66 -1.48
C ILE A 48 -7.41 -2.50 -0.64
N ASP A 49 -8.09 -3.60 -0.32
CA ASP A 49 -9.32 -3.58 0.49
C ASP A 49 -9.09 -2.87 1.83
N SER A 50 -7.96 -3.12 2.49
CA SER A 50 -7.64 -2.49 3.78
C SER A 50 -7.44 -0.99 3.64
N ILE A 51 -6.76 -0.53 2.58
CA ILE A 51 -6.55 0.89 2.31
C ILE A 51 -7.89 1.57 2.01
N GLU A 52 -8.74 0.97 1.18
CA GLU A 52 -10.05 1.52 0.86
C GLU A 52 -10.91 1.69 2.11
N ASN A 53 -10.95 0.67 2.98
CA ASN A 53 -11.71 0.71 4.23
C ASN A 53 -11.14 1.69 5.27
N GLU A 54 -9.81 1.75 5.40
CA GLU A 54 -9.14 2.50 6.48
C GLU A 54 -8.80 3.95 6.11
N VAL A 55 -8.68 4.25 4.83
CA VAL A 55 -8.32 5.58 4.31
C VAL A 55 -9.51 6.21 3.57
N GLY A 56 -10.48 5.42 3.11
CA GLY A 56 -11.67 5.94 2.42
C GLY A 56 -11.42 6.36 0.98
N VAL A 57 -10.38 5.81 0.34
CA VAL A 57 -10.09 6.03 -1.08
C VAL A 57 -10.57 4.83 -1.90
N TYR A 58 -10.70 5.01 -3.21
CA TYR A 58 -10.89 3.91 -4.16
C TYR A 58 -9.60 3.68 -4.92
N LEU A 59 -9.10 2.44 -4.92
CA LEU A 59 -7.87 2.06 -5.60
C LEU A 59 -8.23 1.08 -6.71
N ASP A 60 -7.87 1.43 -7.95
CA ASP A 60 -8.10 0.54 -9.08
C ASP A 60 -7.07 -0.60 -9.08
N PRO A 61 -7.47 -1.87 -8.85
CA PRO A 61 -6.55 -3.01 -8.88
C PRO A 61 -6.00 -3.29 -10.28
N GLU A 62 -6.63 -2.75 -11.34
CA GLU A 62 -6.13 -2.82 -12.72
C GLU A 62 -5.20 -1.65 -13.07
N ALA A 63 -4.99 -0.69 -12.15
CA ALA A 63 -3.99 0.34 -12.34
C ALA A 63 -2.60 -0.29 -12.56
N ALA A 64 -1.74 0.42 -13.28
CA ALA A 64 -0.43 -0.09 -13.67
C ALA A 64 0.33 -0.65 -12.47
N ILE A 65 0.87 -1.86 -12.61
CA ILE A 65 1.48 -2.63 -11.51
C ILE A 65 2.58 -1.85 -10.77
N GLU A 66 3.26 -0.94 -11.46
CA GLU A 66 4.27 0.01 -10.93
C GLU A 66 3.73 0.87 -9.76
N HIS A 67 2.43 1.14 -9.73
CA HIS A 67 1.79 1.88 -8.63
C HIS A 67 1.65 1.06 -7.35
N TYR A 68 1.77 -0.26 -7.44
CA TYR A 68 1.70 -1.19 -6.31
C TYR A 68 3.04 -1.84 -5.97
N GLU A 69 4.14 -1.50 -6.64
CA GLU A 69 5.43 -2.18 -6.40
C GLU A 69 6.10 -1.82 -5.07
N THR A 70 5.83 -0.62 -4.55
CA THR A 70 6.46 -0.12 -3.32
C THR A 70 5.46 0.59 -2.41
N ILE A 71 5.77 0.65 -1.11
CA ILE A 71 4.98 1.43 -0.14
C ILE A 71 4.86 2.90 -0.56
N ASP A 72 5.92 3.46 -1.14
CA ASP A 72 5.94 4.85 -1.60
C ASP A 72 5.05 5.06 -2.83
N SER A 73 5.06 4.13 -3.80
CA SER A 73 4.15 4.14 -4.95
C SER A 73 2.68 4.07 -4.51
N VAL A 74 2.36 3.17 -3.58
CA VAL A 74 1.00 3.02 -3.05
C VAL A 74 0.58 4.29 -2.29
N THR A 75 1.48 4.86 -1.49
CA THR A 75 1.23 6.12 -0.78
C THR A 75 0.91 7.24 -1.77
N ALA A 76 1.66 7.37 -2.87
CA ALA A 76 1.42 8.36 -3.90
C ALA A 76 0.06 8.15 -4.59
N LEU A 77 -0.32 6.90 -4.87
CA LEU A 77 -1.62 6.56 -5.44
C LEU A 77 -2.77 6.96 -4.51
N VAL A 78 -2.65 6.70 -3.21
CA VAL A 78 -3.64 7.08 -2.21
C VAL A 78 -3.78 8.61 -2.08
N VAL A 79 -2.66 9.35 -2.16
CA VAL A 79 -2.71 10.82 -2.19
C VAL A 79 -3.43 11.32 -3.44
N ALA A 80 -3.16 10.72 -4.60
CA ALA A 80 -3.82 11.08 -5.85
C ALA A 80 -5.32 10.73 -5.87
N GLY A 81 -5.68 9.54 -5.35
CA GLY A 81 -7.07 9.06 -5.25
C GLY A 81 -7.89 9.73 -4.17
N GLY A 82 -7.28 10.18 -3.07
CA GLY A 82 -7.94 10.97 -2.04
C GLY A 82 -8.23 12.41 -2.48
N ALA A 83 -7.41 12.97 -3.36
CA ALA A 83 -7.59 14.33 -3.86
C ALA A 83 -8.82 14.50 -4.79
N VAL A 84 -9.30 13.42 -5.42
CA VAL A 84 -10.49 13.47 -6.28
C VAL A 84 -11.82 13.34 -5.53
N ALA A 85 -11.81 12.94 -4.24
CA ALA A 85 -13.02 12.83 -3.44
C ALA A 85 -13.48 14.16 -2.80
N ASP A 86 -12.64 15.20 -2.86
CA ASP A 86 -12.86 16.53 -2.25
C ASP A 86 -13.16 17.65 -3.30
N ALA A 87 -13.49 17.28 -4.54
CA ALA A 87 -13.72 18.19 -5.67
C ALA A 87 -15.20 18.28 -6.10
#